data_AF-A0A3P5ZDW8-F1
#
_entry.id   AF-A0A3P5ZDW8-F1
#
_cell.length_a   1.000
_cell.length_b   1.000
_cell.length_c   1.000
_cell.angle_alpha   90.00
_cell.angle_beta   90.00
_cell.angle_gamma   90.00
#
_symmetry.space_group_name_H-M   'P 1'
#
loop_
_entity.id
_entity.type
_entity.pdbx_description
1 polymer ?
#
loop_
_entity_poly.entity_id
_entity_poly.type
_entity_poly.pdbx_seq_one_letter_code
_entity_poly.pdbx_strand_id
1 'polypeptide(L)'
;MQVTIAFNHFGEGLVQRMPRCRHGYIHVVNNDFTAWEMYAIGGSANPTINSQGNRYTAPIDPNAKEVTKRVDSNEKHWGKWNWRTEGDVMVNGAFFVPSGDGVSPAYARATSLQAKTADVIDQLTVNAGVFGDPRYDIIYSSIASSTQTSIFLATVFCPYILY
;
A
#
# COMPACT_ATOMS: atom_id res chain seq x y z
N MET A 1 -8.21 10.99 11.45
CA MET A 1 -6.88 10.38 11.25
C MET A 1 -6.42 10.64 9.82
N GLN A 2 -5.13 10.95 9.65
CA GLN A 2 -4.45 11.08 8.36
C GLN A 2 -3.27 10.12 8.38
N VAL A 3 -3.14 9.28 7.34
CA VAL A 3 -2.08 8.27 7.25
C VAL A 3 -1.49 8.31 5.84
N THR A 4 -0.16 8.29 5.76
CA THR A 4 0.56 8.03 4.51
C THR A 4 1.28 6.72 4.63
N ILE A 5 1.08 5.84 3.65
CA ILE A 5 1.75 4.55 3.50
C ILE A 5 2.57 4.68 2.22
N ALA A 6 3.89 4.72 2.36
CA ALA A 6 4.79 4.94 1.24
C ALA A 6 6.03 4.06 1.27
N PHE A 7 6.49 3.65 0.10
CA PHE A 7 7.74 2.91 -0.11
C PHE A 7 7.83 1.58 0.64
N ASN A 8 6.68 0.97 0.93
CA ASN A 8 6.62 -0.35 1.57
C ASN A 8 6.61 -1.46 0.53
N HIS A 9 7.14 -2.61 0.93
CA HIS A 9 6.88 -3.87 0.25
C HIS A 9 5.90 -4.72 1.07
N PHE A 10 4.78 -5.08 0.45
CA PHE A 10 3.84 -6.07 0.96
C PHE A 10 4.02 -7.36 0.15
N GLY A 11 4.76 -8.31 0.72
CA GLY A 11 5.12 -9.57 0.09
C GLY A 11 4.07 -10.68 0.21
N GLU A 12 4.48 -11.87 -0.20
CA GLU A 12 3.65 -13.08 -0.20
C GLU A 12 3.24 -13.51 1.22
N GLY A 13 2.16 -14.30 1.32
CA GLY A 13 1.62 -14.81 2.58
C GLY A 13 0.81 -13.77 3.38
N LEU A 14 0.67 -12.55 2.87
CA LEU A 14 -0.22 -11.54 3.44
C LEU A 14 -1.67 -11.79 3.01
N VAL A 15 -2.50 -12.17 3.97
CA VAL A 15 -3.90 -12.50 3.68
C VAL A 15 -4.69 -11.24 3.26
N GLN A 16 -4.58 -10.16 4.02
CA GLN A 16 -5.39 -8.95 3.85
C GLN A 16 -4.85 -7.74 4.63
N ARG A 17 -5.50 -6.57 4.45
CA ARG A 17 -5.39 -5.36 5.30
C ARG A 17 -4.10 -4.56 5.12
N MET A 18 -3.73 -4.29 3.88
CA MET A 18 -2.58 -3.47 3.49
C MET A 18 -3.01 -2.16 2.80
N PRO A 19 -3.67 -1.19 3.47
CA PRO A 19 -4.21 -1.21 4.83
C PRO A 19 -5.68 -1.67 4.89
N ARG A 20 -6.24 -1.84 6.10
CA ARG A 20 -7.69 -1.79 6.34
C ARG A 20 -8.03 -0.54 7.16
N CYS A 21 -8.81 0.37 6.58
CA CYS A 21 -9.08 1.68 7.17
C CYS A 21 -10.51 1.83 7.72
N ARG A 22 -10.67 2.68 8.75
CA ARG A 22 -11.96 3.17 9.26
C ARG A 22 -11.89 4.67 9.43
N HIS A 23 -12.74 5.40 8.70
CA HIS A 23 -12.71 6.87 8.60
C HIS A 23 -11.33 7.42 8.15
N GLY A 24 -11.23 8.76 8.04
CA GLY A 24 -9.96 9.45 7.79
C GLY A 24 -9.53 9.52 6.33
N TYR A 25 -8.32 10.05 6.14
CA TYR A 25 -7.69 10.27 4.83
C TYR A 25 -6.43 9.42 4.75
N ILE A 26 -6.35 8.57 3.74
CA ILE A 26 -5.27 7.61 3.58
C ILE A 26 -4.65 7.80 2.22
N HIS A 27 -3.36 8.08 2.23
CA HIS A 27 -2.53 8.15 1.04
C HIS A 27 -1.71 6.85 0.94
N VAL A 28 -1.99 6.05 -0.09
CA VAL A 28 -1.22 4.84 -0.41
C VAL A 28 -0.39 5.19 -1.64
N VAL A 29 0.91 5.42 -1.48
CA VAL A 29 1.75 5.96 -2.56
C VAL A 29 3.05 5.20 -2.74
N ASN A 30 3.36 4.78 -3.97
CA ASN A 30 4.60 4.09 -4.31
C ASN A 30 4.95 2.92 -3.36
N ASN A 31 4.00 2.03 -3.13
CA ASN A 31 4.22 0.72 -2.48
C ASN A 31 4.16 -0.41 -3.51
N ASP A 32 4.75 -1.54 -3.16
CA ASP A 32 4.77 -2.75 -3.97
C ASP A 32 4.01 -3.90 -3.29
N PHE A 33 2.87 -4.29 -3.87
CA PHE A 33 1.97 -5.32 -3.36
C PHE A 33 2.10 -6.58 -4.21
N THR A 34 2.39 -7.71 -3.56
CA THR A 34 2.59 -8.99 -4.22
C THR A 34 1.73 -10.07 -3.57
N ALA A 35 0.91 -10.74 -4.38
CA ALA A 35 0.22 -11.99 -4.06
C ALA A 35 -0.54 -11.99 -2.72
N TRP A 36 -1.45 -11.03 -2.52
CA TRP A 36 -2.40 -11.08 -1.40
C TRP A 36 -3.37 -12.26 -1.53
N GLU A 37 -3.87 -12.81 -0.43
CA GLU A 37 -4.80 -13.96 -0.51
C GLU A 37 -6.28 -13.55 -0.62
N MET A 38 -6.67 -12.39 -0.08
CA MET A 38 -8.07 -11.96 -0.05
C MET A 38 -8.31 -10.57 -0.64
N TYR A 39 -7.59 -9.55 -0.16
CA TYR A 39 -7.56 -8.20 -0.74
C TYR A 39 -6.33 -7.44 -0.26
N ALA A 40 -5.82 -6.52 -1.07
CA ALA A 40 -4.76 -5.61 -0.62
C ALA A 40 -5.32 -4.51 0.27
N ILE A 41 -6.17 -3.64 -0.28
CA ILE A 41 -6.68 -2.44 0.38
C ILE A 41 -8.14 -2.65 0.80
N GLY A 42 -8.43 -2.41 2.08
CA GLY A 42 -9.78 -2.54 2.60
C GLY A 42 -10.24 -1.32 3.38
N GLY A 43 -11.55 -1.22 3.58
CA GLY A 43 -12.08 -0.15 4.41
C GLY A 43 -13.53 -0.33 4.81
N SER A 44 -13.91 0.35 5.89
CA SER A 44 -15.28 0.41 6.39
C SER A 44 -15.55 1.79 6.99
N ALA A 45 -16.82 2.16 7.13
CA ALA A 45 -17.22 3.46 7.69
C ALA A 45 -16.64 4.69 6.95
N ASN A 46 -16.69 4.66 5.60
CA ASN A 46 -16.37 5.80 4.73
C ASN A 46 -14.96 6.42 4.92
N PRO A 47 -13.87 5.65 4.75
CA PRO A 47 -12.53 6.24 4.62
C PRO A 47 -12.35 6.85 3.22
N THR A 48 -11.55 7.91 3.12
CA THR A 48 -11.04 8.42 1.84
C THR A 48 -9.69 7.76 1.55
N ILE A 49 -9.60 7.04 0.43
CA ILE A 49 -8.39 6.33 0.01
C ILE A 49 -7.91 6.93 -1.31
N ASN A 50 -6.67 7.41 -1.29
CA ASN A 50 -5.94 7.90 -2.44
C ASN A 50 -4.79 6.95 -2.74
N SER A 51 -4.94 6.11 -3.77
CA SER A 51 -3.88 5.22 -4.26
C SER A 51 -3.16 5.85 -5.44
N GLN A 52 -1.84 6.04 -5.36
CA GLN A 52 -1.04 6.64 -6.43
C GLN A 52 0.32 5.94 -6.65
N GLY A 53 0.64 5.62 -7.91
CA GLY A 53 1.98 5.12 -8.28
C GLY A 53 2.42 3.80 -7.62
N ASN A 54 1.48 2.99 -7.13
CA ASN A 54 1.75 1.68 -6.55
C ASN A 54 1.81 0.59 -7.63
N ARG A 55 2.42 -0.55 -7.31
CA ARG A 55 2.34 -1.76 -8.12
C ARG A 55 1.51 -2.82 -7.41
N TYR A 56 0.52 -3.37 -8.10
CA TYR A 56 -0.35 -4.43 -7.60
C TYR A 56 -0.19 -5.69 -8.45
N THR A 57 0.54 -6.67 -7.93
CA THR A 57 0.69 -7.98 -8.56
C THR A 57 -0.27 -8.97 -7.90
N ALA A 58 -1.39 -9.24 -8.59
CA ALA A 58 -2.39 -10.15 -8.07
C ALA A 58 -1.87 -11.60 -7.97
N PRO A 59 -2.37 -12.40 -7.00
CA PRO A 59 -2.06 -13.83 -6.89
C PRO A 59 -2.57 -14.62 -8.10
N ILE A 60 -2.23 -15.91 -8.18
CA ILE A 60 -2.72 -16.82 -9.23
C ILE A 60 -4.24 -17.04 -9.10
N ASP A 61 -4.77 -17.08 -7.88
CA ASP A 61 -6.19 -17.31 -7.62
C ASP A 61 -7.08 -16.28 -8.35
N PRO A 62 -7.99 -16.71 -9.25
CA PRO A 62 -8.89 -15.81 -9.95
C PRO A 62 -9.88 -15.07 -9.03
N ASN A 63 -10.13 -15.56 -7.82
CA ASN A 63 -11.05 -14.92 -6.87
C ASN A 63 -10.41 -13.76 -6.11
N ALA A 64 -9.09 -13.61 -6.17
CA ALA A 64 -8.33 -12.62 -5.41
C ALA A 64 -7.68 -11.55 -6.32
N LYS A 65 -8.35 -11.20 -7.44
CA LYS A 65 -7.86 -10.19 -8.39
C LYS A 65 -8.24 -8.74 -8.02
N GLU A 66 -9.32 -8.56 -7.28
CA GLU A 66 -9.72 -7.22 -6.84
C GLU A 66 -8.79 -6.73 -5.73
N VAL A 67 -8.14 -5.59 -5.97
CA VAL A 67 -7.25 -4.93 -5.00
C VAL A 67 -8.04 -4.43 -3.79
N THR A 68 -9.27 -3.98 -4.01
CA THR A 68 -10.09 -3.26 -3.04
C THR A 68 -11.18 -4.12 -2.41
N LYS A 69 -11.42 -3.97 -1.09
CA LYS A 69 -12.55 -4.61 -0.40
C LYS A 69 -13.29 -3.66 0.52
N ARG A 70 -14.59 -3.47 0.27
CA ARG A 70 -15.48 -2.73 1.17
C ARG A 70 -16.03 -3.71 2.20
N VAL A 71 -15.75 -3.44 3.47
CA VAL A 71 -16.09 -4.31 4.59
C VAL A 71 -17.29 -3.72 5.34
N ASP A 72 -18.21 -4.58 5.77
CA ASP A 72 -19.41 -4.24 6.56
C ASP A 72 -20.35 -3.20 5.90
N SER A 73 -20.24 -2.99 4.58
CA SER A 73 -21.15 -2.11 3.87
C SER A 73 -22.40 -2.88 3.47
N ASN A 74 -23.54 -2.65 4.13
CA ASN A 74 -24.83 -2.87 3.50
C ASN A 74 -24.75 -2.16 2.13
N GLU A 75 -24.81 -2.93 1.05
CA GLU A 75 -24.27 -2.60 -0.28
C GLU A 75 -24.74 -1.27 -0.90
N LYS A 76 -25.73 -0.60 -0.29
CA LYS A 76 -26.35 0.63 -0.77
C LYS A 76 -25.62 1.94 -0.42
N HIS A 77 -24.54 1.93 0.36
CA HIS A 77 -23.92 3.20 0.84
C HIS A 77 -22.45 3.44 0.48
N TRP A 78 -21.73 2.46 -0.07
CA TRP A 78 -20.29 2.62 -0.34
C TRP A 78 -19.97 3.36 -1.64
N GLY A 79 -20.92 3.47 -2.59
CA GLY A 79 -20.69 4.16 -3.86
C GLY A 79 -20.28 5.64 -3.71
N LYS A 80 -20.60 6.25 -2.57
CA LYS A 80 -20.21 7.62 -2.20
C LYS A 80 -18.83 7.71 -1.52
N TRP A 81 -18.18 6.59 -1.24
CA TRP A 81 -16.87 6.59 -0.58
C TRP A 81 -15.80 6.97 -1.59
N ASN A 82 -14.93 7.90 -1.21
CA ASN A 82 -13.92 8.47 -2.10
C ASN A 82 -12.70 7.56 -2.18
N TRP A 83 -12.71 6.61 -3.13
CA TRP A 83 -11.61 5.66 -3.36
C TRP A 83 -11.12 5.85 -4.78
N ARG A 84 -9.88 6.30 -4.93
CA ARG A 84 -9.28 6.55 -6.26
C ARG A 84 -7.96 5.83 -6.42
N THR A 85 -7.63 5.57 -7.68
CA THR A 85 -6.36 5.04 -8.17
C THR A 85 -5.85 5.98 -9.26
N GLU A 86 -4.55 6.30 -9.25
CA GLU A 86 -3.93 7.21 -10.22
C GLU A 86 -2.47 6.79 -10.48
N GLY A 87 -2.13 6.42 -11.71
CA GLY A 87 -0.77 5.99 -12.06
C GLY A 87 -0.32 4.68 -11.41
N ASP A 88 -1.24 3.92 -10.82
CA ASP A 88 -0.96 2.57 -10.31
C ASP A 88 -0.81 1.57 -11.47
N VAL A 89 0.10 0.60 -11.32
CA VAL A 89 0.31 -0.49 -12.27
C VAL A 89 -0.35 -1.76 -11.76
N MET A 90 -1.24 -2.33 -12.56
CA MET A 90 -1.98 -3.55 -12.27
C MET A 90 -1.38 -4.71 -13.05
N VAL A 91 -0.92 -5.75 -12.36
CA VAL A 91 -0.24 -6.91 -12.95
C VAL A 91 -1.03 -8.18 -12.66
N ASN A 92 -0.94 -9.15 -13.57
CA ASN A 92 -1.58 -10.46 -13.43
C ASN A 92 -3.11 -10.40 -13.27
N GLY A 93 -3.75 -9.46 -13.98
CA GLY A 93 -5.20 -9.26 -13.94
C GLY A 93 -5.72 -8.59 -12.66
N ALA A 94 -4.83 -8.00 -11.85
CA ALA A 94 -5.24 -7.12 -10.76
C ALA A 94 -6.15 -6.00 -11.30
N PHE A 95 -7.12 -5.57 -10.50
CA PHE A 95 -7.89 -4.38 -10.80
C PHE A 95 -8.32 -3.65 -9.53
N PHE A 96 -8.42 -2.34 -9.66
CA PHE A 96 -8.91 -1.46 -8.61
C PHE A 96 -10.28 -0.94 -9.03
N VAL A 97 -11.28 -1.12 -8.17
CA VAL A 97 -12.61 -0.52 -8.39
C VAL A 97 -12.63 0.84 -7.68
N PRO A 98 -12.67 1.98 -8.40
CA PRO A 98 -12.81 3.30 -7.79
C PRO A 98 -14.27 3.61 -7.41
N SER A 99 -14.46 4.62 -6.55
CA SER A 99 -15.78 5.12 -6.16
C SER A 99 -15.71 6.56 -5.66
N GLY A 100 -16.87 7.21 -5.54
CA GLY A 100 -16.99 8.62 -5.16
C GLY A 100 -16.80 9.57 -6.34
N ASP A 101 -16.66 10.86 -6.05
CA ASP A 101 -16.81 11.92 -7.06
C ASP A 101 -15.57 12.11 -7.95
N GLY A 102 -14.52 11.30 -7.78
CA GLY A 102 -13.27 11.33 -8.57
C GLY A 102 -12.39 12.59 -8.37
N VAL A 103 -13.00 13.73 -8.07
CA VAL A 103 -12.39 15.06 -7.90
C VAL A 103 -12.90 15.66 -6.59
N SER A 104 -12.49 15.07 -5.46
CA SER A 104 -12.84 15.56 -4.13
C SER A 104 -11.70 16.40 -3.53
N PRO A 105 -11.99 17.56 -2.89
CA PRO A 105 -11.03 18.28 -2.05
C PRO A 105 -10.47 17.40 -0.91
N ALA A 106 -11.16 16.30 -0.58
CA ALA A 106 -10.67 15.28 0.33
C ALA A 106 -9.33 14.67 -0.11
N TYR A 107 -9.07 14.57 -1.42
CA TYR A 107 -7.81 14.01 -1.92
C TYR A 107 -6.63 14.94 -1.71
N ALA A 108 -6.80 16.27 -1.79
CA ALA A 108 -5.75 17.21 -1.41
C ALA A 108 -5.33 17.03 0.06
N ARG A 109 -6.27 16.67 0.94
CA ARG A 109 -5.99 16.30 2.33
C ARG A 109 -5.44 14.88 2.50
N ALA A 110 -5.59 14.03 1.49
CA ALA A 110 -5.07 12.67 1.41
C ALA A 110 -3.84 12.58 0.47
N THR A 111 -3.20 13.70 0.16
CA THR A 111 -1.94 13.76 -0.57
C THR A 111 -0.91 14.38 0.36
N SER A 112 0.19 13.68 0.55
CA SER A 112 1.29 14.15 1.41
C SER A 112 2.63 14.20 0.70
N LEU A 113 2.77 13.45 -0.39
CA LEU A 113 3.99 13.35 -1.20
C LEU A 113 3.59 13.29 -2.67
N GLN A 114 4.49 13.72 -3.55
CA GLN A 114 4.29 13.55 -4.99
C GLN A 114 4.56 12.10 -5.39
N ALA A 115 3.60 11.48 -6.06
CA ALA A 115 3.75 10.13 -6.57
C ALA A 115 4.77 10.09 -7.72
N LYS A 116 5.65 9.09 -7.68
CA LYS A 116 6.54 8.72 -8.80
C LYS A 116 5.85 7.67 -9.68
N THR A 117 6.36 7.47 -10.90
CA THR A 117 5.87 6.37 -11.77
C THR A 117 6.04 5.03 -11.06
N ALA A 118 5.05 4.16 -11.21
CA ALA A 118 5.11 2.79 -10.70
C ALA A 118 6.17 1.94 -11.42
N ASP A 119 6.71 2.37 -12.56
CA ASP A 119 7.76 1.65 -13.30
C ASP A 119 9.08 1.56 -12.50
N VAL A 120 9.34 2.51 -11.59
CA VAL A 120 10.55 2.53 -10.77
C VAL A 120 10.32 1.97 -9.37
N ILE A 121 9.20 1.26 -9.13
CA ILE A 121 8.82 0.78 -7.80
C ILE A 121 9.85 -0.15 -7.17
N ASP A 122 10.55 -0.95 -7.99
CA ASP A 122 11.63 -1.83 -7.52
C ASP A 122 12.76 -1.02 -6.88
N GLN A 123 13.15 0.10 -7.51
CA GLN A 123 14.16 1.00 -6.97
C GLN A 123 13.67 1.72 -5.71
N LEU A 124 12.38 2.07 -5.67
CA LEU A 124 11.79 2.77 -4.51
C LEU A 124 11.63 1.87 -3.28
N THR A 125 11.50 0.56 -3.47
CA THR A 125 11.21 -0.40 -2.39
C THR A 125 12.35 -1.41 -2.16
N VAL A 126 13.52 -1.23 -2.78
CA VAL A 126 14.68 -2.13 -2.63
C VAL A 126 15.21 -2.19 -1.19
N ASN A 127 15.14 -1.07 -0.47
CA ASN A 127 15.58 -0.96 0.92
C ASN A 127 14.41 -1.08 1.91
N ALA A 128 13.26 -1.61 1.48
CA ALA A 128 12.15 -1.86 2.39
C ALA A 128 12.53 -2.98 3.37
N GLY A 129 12.32 -2.76 4.66
CA GLY A 129 12.67 -3.70 5.71
C GLY A 129 13.72 -3.13 6.67
N VAL A 130 14.55 -4.01 7.22
CA VAL A 130 15.62 -3.62 8.15
C VAL A 130 16.75 -2.97 7.37
N PHE A 131 17.33 -1.91 7.95
CA PHE A 131 18.45 -1.22 7.33
C PHE A 131 19.66 -2.15 7.14
N GLY A 132 20.25 -2.15 5.94
CA GLY A 132 21.44 -2.93 5.61
C GLY A 132 21.17 -4.30 4.99
N ASP A 133 19.91 -4.70 4.84
CA ASP A 133 19.51 -5.96 4.21
C ASP A 133 18.57 -5.65 3.01
N PRO A 134 19.12 -5.46 1.80
CA PRO A 134 18.30 -5.14 0.63
C PRO A 134 17.42 -6.34 0.24
N ARG A 135 16.20 -6.03 -0.17
CA ARG A 135 15.13 -6.98 -0.52
C ARG A 135 15.51 -8.00 -1.60
N TYR A 136 16.40 -7.63 -2.50
CA TYR A 136 17.03 -8.55 -3.43
C TYR A 136 18.49 -8.65 -3.01
N ASP A 137 18.96 -9.88 -2.76
CA ASP A 137 20.38 -10.16 -2.88
C ASP A 137 20.79 -9.66 -4.25
N ILE A 138 21.53 -8.55 -4.28
CA ILE A 138 22.16 -8.11 -5.51
C ILE A 138 23.11 -9.26 -5.85
N ILE A 139 22.71 -10.16 -6.75
CA ILE A 139 23.57 -11.13 -7.44
C ILE A 139 24.47 -10.37 -8.42
N TYR A 140 25.15 -9.37 -7.86
CA TYR A 140 26.38 -8.72 -8.29
C TYR A 140 27.22 -8.51 -7.02
N SER A 141 27.30 -9.54 -6.17
CA SER A 141 28.36 -9.70 -5.18
C SER A 141 29.68 -10.00 -5.91
N SER A 142 30.14 -9.05 -6.71
CA SER A 142 31.54 -8.96 -7.10
C SER A 142 31.96 -7.53 -6.78
N ILE A 143 32.76 -7.43 -5.70
CA ILE A 143 33.58 -6.29 -5.26
C ILE A 143 33.04 -5.61 -3.98
N ALA A 144 33.92 -5.65 -2.95
CA ALA A 144 33.91 -4.97 -1.65
C ALA A 144 32.94 -5.54 -0.60
N SER A 145 33.36 -6.47 0.26
CA SER A 145 34.31 -6.37 1.38
C SER A 145 33.88 -5.42 2.52
N SER A 146 33.67 -6.07 3.66
CA SER A 146 34.03 -5.65 5.02
C SER A 146 33.19 -4.62 5.78
N THR A 147 32.70 -5.13 6.91
CA THR A 147 32.54 -4.51 8.24
C THR A 147 31.13 -4.24 8.75
N GLN A 148 30.88 -5.00 9.81
CA GLN A 148 29.80 -5.04 10.77
C GLN A 148 29.67 -3.74 11.58
N THR A 149 28.49 -3.61 12.22
CA THR A 149 28.17 -2.83 13.44
C THR A 149 27.65 -1.41 13.23
N SER A 150 26.37 -1.19 13.52
CA SER A 150 25.92 -0.23 14.54
C SER A 150 24.41 -0.34 14.79
N ILE A 151 24.09 -0.59 16.06
CA ILE A 151 22.78 -0.61 16.71
C ILE A 151 22.22 0.82 16.74
N PHE A 152 20.98 1.09 16.31
CA PHE A 152 20.18 2.22 16.83
C PHE A 152 18.66 2.02 16.61
N LEU A 153 17.88 2.48 17.58
CA LEU A 153 16.47 2.15 17.84
C LEU A 153 15.47 2.65 16.79
N ALA A 154 14.48 1.81 16.48
CA ALA A 154 13.21 2.23 15.90
C ALA A 154 12.28 2.75 17.00
N THR A 155 11.88 4.02 16.92
CA THR A 155 10.82 4.57 17.77
C THR A 155 9.47 4.33 17.11
N VAL A 156 8.75 3.31 17.60
CA VAL A 156 7.31 3.15 17.41
C VAL A 156 6.62 4.05 18.43
N PHE A 157 5.81 5.01 17.99
CA PHE A 157 4.78 5.60 18.85
C PHE A 157 3.42 5.06 18.41
N CYS A 158 3.01 3.98 19.09
CA CYS A 158 1.64 3.50 19.16
C CYS A 158 1.10 3.92 20.53
N PRO A 159 0.14 4.86 20.62
CA PRO A 159 -0.64 4.99 21.84
C PRO A 159 -1.78 3.98 21.79
N TYR A 160 -1.68 2.98 22.67
CA TYR A 160 -2.77 2.17 23.17
C TYR A 160 -4.00 3.02 23.49
N ILE A 161 -5.20 2.57 23.07
CA ILE A 161 -6.41 2.64 23.90
C ILE A 161 -7.14 1.31 23.74
N LEU A 162 -7.06 0.48 24.78
CA LEU A 162 -7.94 -0.65 25.06
C LEU A 162 -8.98 -0.17 26.08
N TYR A 163 -10.23 -0.52 25.80
CA TYR A 163 -11.47 -0.34 26.57
C TYR A 163 -12.02 1.09 26.72
#